data_AF-A0A6J5XVQ2-F1
#
_entry.id   AF-A0A6J5XVQ2-F1
#
_cell.length_a   1.000
_cell.length_b   1.000
_cell.length_c   1.000
_cell.angle_alpha   90.00
_cell.angle_beta   90.00
_cell.angle_gamma   90.00
#
_symmetry.space_group_name_H-M   'P 1'
#
loop_
_entity.id
_entity.type
_entity.pdbx_description
1 polymer ?
#
loop_
_entity_poly.entity_id
_entity_poly.type
_entity_poly.pdbx_seq_one_letter_code
_entity_poly.pdbx_strand_id
1 'polypeptide(L)'
;MDEAEAPSPPPFLEVKCQSSGMKRRFARGTEAGFAVSLINKKLGLGDPFAVHIEAFKEGEEPISFGPSSALVDYGNGWRLQTVSQVDSPGIGGGQGVGRPMAMPLPGVMWFLKAR
;
A
#
# COMPACT_ATOMS: atom_id res chain seq x y z
N MET A 1 14.61 -11.47 42.04
CA MET A 1 14.88 -10.54 40.92
C MET A 1 14.29 -11.22 39.71
N ASP A 2 13.04 -10.91 39.40
CA ASP A 2 12.37 -11.39 38.19
C ASP A 2 12.92 -10.59 37.02
N GLU A 3 14.02 -11.10 36.45
CA GLU A 3 14.55 -10.63 35.18
C GLU A 3 13.63 -11.19 34.09
N ALA A 4 12.64 -10.38 33.69
CA ALA A 4 11.74 -10.71 32.60
C ALA A 4 12.58 -10.88 31.33
N GLU A 5 12.86 -12.13 30.97
CA GLU A 5 13.53 -12.52 29.73
C GLU A 5 12.76 -11.87 28.56
N ALA A 6 13.36 -10.84 27.95
CA ALA A 6 12.75 -10.18 26.81
C ALA A 6 12.56 -11.22 25.70
N PRO A 7 11.36 -11.37 25.11
CA PRO A 7 11.11 -12.39 24.11
C PRO A 7 12.11 -12.22 22.95
N SER A 8 12.81 -13.31 22.63
CA SER A 8 13.73 -13.35 21.49
C SER A 8 13.01 -12.82 20.24
N PRO A 9 13.61 -11.90 19.46
CA PRO A 9 12.93 -11.29 18.33
C PRO A 9 12.46 -12.40 17.36
N PRO A 10 11.23 -12.31 16.83
CA PRO A 10 10.73 -13.27 15.87
C PRO A 10 11.73 -13.44 14.73
N PRO A 11 11.97 -14.67 14.24
CA PRO A 11 12.94 -14.91 13.16
C PRO A 11 12.48 -14.36 11.81
N PHE A 12 11.31 -13.72 11.75
CA PHE A 12 10.68 -13.18 10.56
C PHE A 12 10.05 -11.82 10.82
N LEU A 13 9.89 -11.04 9.76
CA LEU A 13 9.18 -9.78 9.72
C LEU A 13 7.80 -9.97 9.09
N GLU A 14 6.77 -9.35 9.66
CA GLU A 14 5.41 -9.39 9.16
C GLU A 14 5.08 -8.09 8.43
N VAL A 15 4.66 -8.20 7.16
CA VAL A 15 4.20 -7.07 6.34
C VAL A 15 2.71 -7.24 6.09
N LYS A 16 1.92 -6.23 6.47
CA LYS A 16 0.49 -6.17 6.17
C LYS A 16 0.28 -5.53 4.79
N CYS A 17 -0.38 -6.26 3.89
CA CYS A 17 -0.85 -5.67 2.64
C CYS A 17 -2.08 -4.80 2.93
N GLN A 18 -2.03 -3.50 2.64
CA GLN A 18 -3.17 -2.61 2.88
C GLN A 18 -4.33 -2.90 1.92
N SER A 19 -4.05 -3.19 0.64
CA SER A 19 -5.10 -3.45 -0.35
C SER A 19 -5.87 -4.74 -0.06
N SER A 20 -5.18 -5.84 0.24
CA SER A 20 -5.83 -7.14 0.50
C SER A 20 -6.12 -7.42 1.99
N GLY A 21 -5.58 -6.63 2.91
CA GLY A 21 -5.60 -6.88 4.36
C GLY A 21 -4.76 -8.08 4.83
N MET A 22 -4.21 -8.88 3.90
CA MET A 22 -3.45 -10.08 4.22
C MET A 22 -2.07 -9.75 4.78
N LYS A 23 -1.62 -10.57 5.73
CA LYS A 23 -0.27 -10.47 6.29
C LYS A 23 0.67 -11.50 5.68
N ARG A 24 1.91 -11.11 5.42
CA ARG A 24 2.95 -11.96 4.83
C ARG A 24 4.20 -11.90 5.70
N ARG A 25 4.91 -13.03 5.80
CA ARG A 25 6.11 -13.16 6.61
C ARG A 25 7.34 -13.26 5.71
N PHE A 26 8.38 -12.51 6.04
CA PHE A 26 9.65 -12.45 5.32
C PHE A 26 10.82 -12.67 6.28
N ALA A 27 11.93 -13.20 5.78
CA ALA A 27 13.15 -13.26 6.57
C ALA A 27 13.67 -11.84 6.85
N ARG A 28 14.32 -11.63 8.00
CA ARG A 28 14.98 -10.36 8.31
C ARG A 28 16.06 -10.06 7.26
N GLY A 29 16.15 -8.81 6.82
CA GLY A 29 17.11 -8.41 5.79
C GLY A 29 16.65 -8.62 4.34
N THR A 30 15.45 -9.18 4.12
CA THR A 30 14.86 -9.27 2.77
C THR A 30 14.75 -7.89 2.14
N GLU A 31 15.12 -7.75 0.88
CA GLU A 31 14.96 -6.49 0.14
C GLU A 31 13.48 -6.15 -0.05
N ALA A 32 13.11 -4.89 0.18
CA ALA A 32 11.72 -4.45 0.10
C ALA A 32 11.12 -4.65 -1.29
N GLY A 33 11.88 -4.43 -2.37
CA GLY A 33 11.43 -4.64 -3.74
C GLY A 33 11.12 -6.11 -4.05
N PHE A 34 11.91 -7.03 -3.49
CA PHE A 34 11.62 -8.46 -3.57
C PHE A 34 10.34 -8.82 -2.81
N ALA A 35 10.16 -8.28 -1.61
CA ALA A 35 8.96 -8.49 -0.81
C ALA A 35 7.69 -7.96 -1.51
N VAL A 36 7.74 -6.74 -2.06
CA VAL A 36 6.65 -6.15 -2.87
C VAL A 36 6.29 -7.03 -4.06
N SER A 37 7.30 -7.54 -4.78
CA SER A 37 7.09 -8.44 -5.92
C SER A 37 6.34 -9.71 -5.53
N LEU A 38 6.66 -10.30 -4.37
CA LEU A 38 5.98 -11.49 -3.86
C LEU A 38 4.57 -11.19 -3.35
N ILE A 39 4.34 -10.02 -2.76
CA ILE A 39 3.01 -9.58 -2.33
C ILE A 39 2.12 -9.40 -3.56
N ASN A 40 2.59 -8.65 -4.55
CA ASN A 40 1.85 -8.35 -5.78
C ASN A 40 1.48 -9.60 -6.57
N LYS A 41 2.35 -10.62 -6.60
CA LYS A 41 2.05 -11.93 -7.22
C LYS A 41 0.90 -12.70 -6.56
N LYS A 42 0.55 -12.36 -5.32
CA LYS A 42 -0.48 -13.05 -4.53
C LYS A 42 -1.71 -12.20 -4.25
N LEU A 43 -1.85 -11.08 -4.95
CA LEU A 43 -3.05 -10.25 -4.93
C LEU A 43 -4.18 -10.92 -5.74
N GLY A 44 -5.43 -10.66 -5.34
CA GLY A 44 -6.60 -11.09 -6.08
C GLY A 44 -6.83 -10.25 -7.33
N LEU A 45 -7.70 -10.74 -8.21
CA LEU A 45 -8.15 -9.97 -9.38
C LEU A 45 -8.85 -8.68 -8.91
N GLY A 46 -8.25 -7.54 -9.22
CA GLY A 46 -8.80 -6.21 -8.90
C GLY A 46 -8.22 -5.53 -7.67
N ASP A 47 -7.38 -6.20 -6.88
CA ASP A 47 -6.68 -5.55 -5.77
C ASP A 47 -5.61 -4.56 -6.28
N PRO A 48 -5.54 -3.33 -5.73
CA PRO A 48 -4.48 -2.38 -6.05
C PRO A 48 -3.08 -2.96 -5.78
N PHE A 49 -2.17 -2.77 -6.73
CA PHE A 49 -0.77 -3.12 -6.59
C PHE A 49 -0.10 -2.30 -5.47
N ALA A 50 0.70 -2.98 -4.66
CA ALA A 50 1.60 -2.34 -3.72
C ALA A 50 2.75 -1.68 -4.49
N VAL A 51 3.04 -0.42 -4.16
CA VAL A 51 4.11 0.38 -4.76
C VAL A 51 5.41 0.21 -3.95
N HIS A 52 5.32 0.32 -2.62
CA HIS A 52 6.45 0.13 -1.72
C HIS A 52 5.97 -0.36 -0.35
N ILE A 53 6.91 -0.67 0.53
CA ILE A 53 6.66 -1.00 1.94
C ILE A 53 7.12 0.19 2.77
N GLU A 54 6.38 0.47 3.84
CA GLU A 54 6.74 1.45 4.86
C GLU A 54 6.66 0.83 6.25
N ALA A 55 7.42 1.39 7.19
CA ALA A 55 7.16 1.19 8.61
C ALA A 55 6.17 2.28 9.05
N PHE A 56 5.05 1.85 9.60
CA PHE A 56 3.98 2.73 10.06
C PHE A 56 3.87 2.66 11.58
N LYS A 57 3.64 3.81 12.21
CA LYS A 57 3.26 3.93 13.62
C LYS A 57 2.27 5.06 13.77
N GLU A 58 1.25 4.84 14.59
CA GLU A 58 0.20 5.84 14.81
C GLU A 58 0.78 7.10 15.46
N GLY A 59 0.47 8.26 14.87
CA GLY A 59 0.96 9.56 15.34
C GLY A 59 2.39 9.92 14.90
N GLU A 60 3.06 9.06 14.14
CA GLU A 60 4.41 9.33 13.60
C GLU A 60 4.42 9.28 12.06
N GLU A 61 5.42 9.95 11.46
CA GLU A 61 5.62 9.93 10.02
C GLU A 61 6.12 8.55 9.57
N PRO A 62 5.50 7.93 8.54
CA PRO A 62 5.92 6.61 8.06
C PRO A 62 7.33 6.62 7.46
N ILE A 63 8.07 5.53 7.66
CA ILE A 63 9.41 5.35 7.10
C ILE A 63 9.32 4.52 5.82
N SER A 64 9.55 5.14 4.67
CA SER A 64 9.51 4.46 3.37
C SER A 64 10.78 3.63 3.11
N PHE A 65 10.61 2.39 2.62
CA PHE A 65 11.72 1.55 2.20
C PHE A 65 11.95 1.64 0.69
N GLY A 66 13.19 1.91 0.28
CA GLY A 66 13.61 1.80 -1.11
C GLY A 66 13.62 0.34 -1.60
N PRO A 67 13.59 0.10 -2.92
CA PRO A 67 13.49 -1.26 -3.47
C PRO A 67 14.65 -2.18 -3.09
N SER A 68 15.87 -1.65 -2.94
CA SER A 68 17.07 -2.38 -2.49
C SER A 68 17.32 -2.27 -0.97
N SER A 69 16.42 -1.60 -0.24
CA SER A 69 16.55 -1.48 1.21
C SER A 69 16.13 -2.77 1.90
N ALA A 70 16.93 -3.22 2.85
CA ALA A 70 16.61 -4.34 3.71
C ALA A 70 15.42 -3.99 4.63
N LEU A 71 14.43 -4.88 4.73
CA LEU A 71 13.37 -4.78 5.73
C LEU A 71 13.95 -4.96 7.13
N VAL A 72 13.58 -4.05 8.02
CA VAL A 72 13.97 -4.05 9.43
C VAL A 72 12.76 -3.87 10.33
N ASP A 73 12.87 -4.40 11.55
CA ASP A 73 11.92 -4.13 12.63
C ASP A 73 12.43 -2.93 13.44
N TYR A 74 11.60 -1.89 13.59
CA TYR A 74 11.90 -0.72 14.40
C TYR A 74 11.41 -0.86 15.86
N GLY A 75 10.70 -1.94 16.19
CA GLY A 75 10.14 -2.22 17.52
C GLY A 75 9.05 -1.22 17.93
N ASN A 76 8.75 -1.14 19.23
CA ASN A 76 8.02 -0.01 19.85
C ASN A 76 6.72 0.44 19.14
N GLY A 77 5.93 -0.49 18.62
CA GLY A 77 4.65 -0.22 17.97
C GLY A 77 4.72 0.06 16.47
N TRP A 78 5.92 0.11 15.88
CA TRP A 78 6.11 0.13 14.43
C TRP A 78 5.64 -1.18 13.80
N ARG A 79 4.97 -1.08 12.65
CA ARG A 79 4.53 -2.23 11.86
C ARG A 79 4.84 -2.01 10.39
N LEU A 80 5.26 -3.07 9.70
CA LEU A 80 5.49 -2.98 8.26
C LEU A 80 4.17 -3.14 7.51
N GLN A 81 3.91 -2.24 6.57
CA GLN A 81 2.74 -2.30 5.70
C GLN A 81 3.07 -1.88 4.27
N THR A 82 2.25 -2.30 3.32
CA THR A 82 2.38 -1.84 1.92
C THR A 82 1.60 -0.56 1.70
N VAL A 83 2.15 0.35 0.90
CA VAL A 83 1.40 1.47 0.33
C VAL A 83 0.94 1.09 -1.07
N SER A 84 -0.35 1.24 -1.37
CA SER A 84 -0.88 1.00 -2.72
C SER A 84 -0.92 2.28 -3.54
N GLN A 85 -0.98 2.16 -4.86
CA GLN A 85 -0.98 3.31 -5.77
C GLN A 85 -2.17 4.28 -5.54
N VAL A 86 -3.26 3.79 -4.94
CA VAL A 86 -4.46 4.60 -4.63
C VAL A 86 -4.28 5.37 -3.32
N ASP A 87 -3.43 4.89 -2.42
CA ASP A 87 -3.23 5.44 -1.08
C ASP A 87 -2.11 6.48 -0.99
N SER A 88 -1.38 6.72 -2.08
CA SER A 88 -0.37 7.79 -2.14
C SER A 88 -1.02 9.14 -2.47
N PRO A 89 -1.19 10.07 -1.50
CA PRO A 89 -1.55 11.45 -1.79
C PRO A 89 -0.34 12.10 -2.47
N GLY A 90 -0.34 12.12 -3.79
CA GLY A 90 0.77 12.63 -4.59
C GLY A 90 1.15 14.06 -4.22
N ILE A 91 2.39 14.25 -3.76
CA ILE A 91 3.06 15.55 -3.75
C ILE A 91 3.83 15.65 -5.08
N GLY A 92 3.32 16.46 -6.02
CA GLY A 92 4.04 16.89 -7.23
C GLY A 92 3.24 16.73 -8.51
N GLY A 93 2.74 17.84 -9.05
CA GLY A 93 1.75 17.89 -10.13
C GLY A 93 2.26 17.59 -11.54
N GLY A 94 1.32 17.28 -12.42
CA GLY A 94 1.54 17.18 -13.85
C GLY A 94 0.50 16.33 -14.56
N GLN A 95 -0.44 16.99 -15.24
CA GLN A 95 -1.44 16.47 -16.17
C GLN A 95 -2.70 15.85 -15.56
N GLY A 96 -3.70 16.72 -15.40
CA GLY A 96 -5.08 16.32 -15.54
C GLY A 96 -5.34 15.86 -16.97
N VAL A 97 -5.87 14.65 -17.09
CA VAL A 97 -6.94 14.33 -18.05
C VAL A 97 -7.80 13.28 -17.38
N GLY A 98 -9.02 13.70 -17.07
CA GLY A 98 -9.93 13.03 -16.17
C GLY A 98 -10.48 11.72 -16.71
N ARG A 99 -10.84 10.85 -15.77
CA ARG A 99 -11.79 9.76 -16.01
C ARG A 99 -13.16 10.41 -16.25
N PRO A 100 -13.88 10.15 -17.36
CA PRO A 100 -15.26 10.58 -17.45
C PRO A 100 -16.08 9.73 -16.46
N MET A 101 -16.57 10.37 -15.40
CA MET A 101 -17.68 9.85 -14.59
C MET A 101 -18.92 9.84 -15.48
N ALA A 102 -19.52 8.67 -15.68
CA ALA A 102 -20.81 8.55 -16.35
C ALA A 102 -21.88 9.27 -15.51
N MET A 103 -22.43 10.37 -16.04
CA MET A 103 -23.59 11.03 -15.46
C MET A 103 -24.88 10.44 -16.06
N PRO A 104 -25.96 10.30 -15.28
CA PRO A 104 -27.22 9.76 -15.79
C PRO A 104 -27.89 10.75 -16.74
N LEU A 105 -28.38 10.24 -17.88
CA LEU A 105 -29.04 11.02 -18.93
C LEU A 105 -30.42 11.54 -18.45
N PRO A 106 -30.68 12.86 -18.47
CA PRO A 106 -32.03 13.39 -18.46
C PRO A 106 -32.50 13.54 -19.92
N GLY A 107 -33.55 12.80 -20.28
CA GLY A 107 -34.17 12.93 -21.60
C GLY A 107 -34.89 14.28 -21.74
N VAL A 108 -34.73 14.91 -22.90
CA VAL A 108 -35.82 15.71 -23.48
C VAL A 108 -35.66 15.85 -25.00
N MET A 109 -36.82 15.71 -25.62
CA MET A 109 -37.21 15.71 -27.03
C MET A 109 -36.82 17.02 -27.75
N TRP A 110 -36.32 16.92 -28.98
CA TRP A 110 -36.20 18.08 -29.87
C TRP A 110 -36.91 17.80 -31.19
N PHE A 111 -37.94 18.62 -31.44
CA PHE A 111 -38.70 18.72 -32.67
C PHE A 111 -37.76 19.14 -33.81
N LEU A 112 -37.72 18.36 -34.89
CA LEU A 112 -37.11 18.79 -36.15
C LEU A 112 -38.14 19.58 -36.96
N LYS A 113 -37.81 20.84 -37.29
CA LYS A 113 -38.43 21.57 -38.38
C LYS A 113 -37.36 22.02 -39.38
N ALA A 114 -37.45 21.45 -40.57
CA ALA A 114 -36.92 21.94 -41.84
C ALA A 114 -37.82 21.27 -42.90
N ARG A 115 -38.36 21.91 -43.94
CA ARG A 115 -38.07 23.18 -44.62
C ARG A 115 -39.35 23.63 -45.31
#